data_AF-A0A960YQ16-F1
#
_entry.id   AF-A0A960YQ16-F1
#
_cell.length_a   1.000
_cell.length_b   1.000
_cell.length_c   1.000
_cell.angle_alpha   90.00
_cell.angle_beta   90.00
_cell.angle_gamma   90.00
#
_symmetry.space_group_name_H-M   'P 1'
#
loop_
_entity.id
_entity.type
_entity.pdbx_description
1 polymer ?
#
loop_
_entity_poly.entity_id
_entity_poly.type
_entity_poly.pdbx_seq_one_letter_code
_entity_poly.pdbx_strand_id
1 'polypeptide(L)' 'MIKVRAFGLNRAELFTRRGDSGKAVPFPRVIGMECLGQIVSDPEGQFSPGPLPV' A
#
# COMPACT_ATOMS: atom_id res chain seq x y z
N MET A 1 5.07 -7.81 7.66
CA MET A 1 5.47 -6.44 7.32
C MET A 1 6.16 -6.40 5.97
N ILE A 2 5.78 -5.45 5.12
CA ILE A 2 6.39 -5.24 3.81
C ILE A 2 7.10 -3.87 3.80
N LYS A 3 8.36 -3.83 3.36
CA LYS A 3 9.07 -2.60 3.01
C LYS A 3 8.76 -2.23 1.57
N VAL A 4 7.83 -1.29 1.41
CA VAL A 4 7.37 -0.79 0.10
C VAL A 4 8.53 -0.19 -0.70
N ARG A 5 8.63 -0.57 -1.97
CA ARG A 5 9.60 -0.04 -2.94
C ARG A 5 8.93 0.69 -4.09
N ALA A 6 7.71 0.28 -4.46
CA ALA A 6 6.85 0.97 -5.40
C ALA A 6 5.38 0.76 -5.00
N PHE A 7 4.51 1.61 -5.51
CA PHE A 7 3.06 1.49 -5.33
C PHE A 7 2.35 1.91 -6.61
N GLY A 8 1.17 1.31 -6.84
CA GLY A 8 0.32 1.66 -7.97
C GLY A 8 -0.41 2.97 -7.72
N LEU A 9 -0.60 3.76 -8.78
CA LEU A 9 -1.55 4.87 -8.79
C LEU A 9 -2.73 4.46 -9.66
N ASN A 10 -3.92 4.56 -9.11
CA ASN A 10 -5.17 4.32 -9.81
C ASN A 10 -6.13 5.51 -9.62
N ARG A 11 -7.31 5.41 -10.22
CA ARG A 11 -8.31 6.49 -10.21
C ARG A 11 -8.82 6.81 -8.79
N ALA A 12 -8.85 5.83 -7.90
CA ALA A 12 -9.34 6.00 -6.53
C ALA A 12 -8.41 6.88 -5.69
N GLU A 13 -7.09 6.82 -5.89
CA GLU A 13 -6.18 7.74 -5.18
C GLU A 13 -6.40 9.18 -5.61
N LEU A 14 -6.57 9.43 -6.92
CA LEU A 14 -6.85 10.77 -7.42
C LEU A 14 -8.20 11.30 -6.90
N PHE A 15 -9.24 10.46 -6.96
CA PHE A 15 -10.58 10.79 -6.47
C PHE A 15 -10.55 11.15 -4.98
N THR A 16 -9.90 10.31 -4.17
CA THR A 16 -9.78 10.55 -2.73
C THR A 16 -8.96 11.82 -2.47
N ARG A 17 -7.82 12.00 -3.13
CA ARG A 17 -6.93 13.17 -2.96
C ARG A 17 -7.62 14.50 -3.28
N ARG A 18 -8.59 14.53 -4.20
CA ARG A 18 -9.39 15.72 -4.51
C ARG A 18 -10.43 16.06 -3.43
N GLY A 19 -10.70 15.13 -2.51
CA GLY A 19 -11.74 15.26 -1.50
C GLY A 19 -13.09 14.66 -1.92
N ASP A 20 -13.17 14.06 -3.11
CA ASP A 20 -14.43 13.56 -3.68
C ASP A 20 -14.98 12.34 -2.92
N SER A 21 -14.14 11.66 -2.12
CA SER A 21 -14.56 10.58 -1.21
C SER A 21 -15.42 11.06 -0.04
N GLY A 22 -15.50 12.38 0.20
CA GLY A 22 -16.33 12.97 1.24
C GLY A 22 -16.10 12.32 2.62
N LYS A 23 -17.20 12.00 3.32
CA LYS A 23 -17.14 11.39 4.67
C LYS A 23 -16.66 9.93 4.67
N ALA A 24 -16.62 9.25 3.52
CA ALA A 24 -16.19 7.85 3.45
C ALA A 24 -14.68 7.69 3.75
N VAL A 25 -13.88 8.72 3.45
CA VAL A 25 -12.44 8.72 3.74
C VAL A 25 -12.05 10.02 4.44
N PRO A 26 -12.00 10.04 5.79
CA PRO A 26 -11.56 11.23 6.53
C PRO A 26 -10.04 11.40 6.45
N PHE A 27 -9.59 12.65 6.39
CA PHE A 27 -8.17 13.03 6.40
C PHE A 27 -7.67 13.40 7.81
N PRO A 28 -6.37 13.19 8.11
CA PRO A 28 -5.33 12.61 7.25
C PRO A 28 -5.45 11.08 7.14
N ARG A 29 -5.11 10.53 5.96
CA ARG A 29 -5.13 9.10 5.70
C ARG A 29 -3.98 8.72 4.79
N VAL A 30 -3.27 7.64 5.13
CA VAL A 30 -2.40 6.93 4.19
C VAL A 30 -3.30 6.12 3.27
N ILE A 31 -3.34 6.50 1.99
CA ILE A 31 -4.11 5.84 0.93
C ILE A 31 -3.19 4.96 0.07
N GLY A 32 -3.79 4.13 -0.77
CA GLY A 32 -3.09 3.23 -1.69
C GLY A 32 -3.61 1.80 -1.55
N MET A 33 -3.93 1.17 -2.67
CA MET A 33 -4.46 -0.19 -2.70
C MET A 33 -3.42 -1.24 -3.11
N GLU A 34 -2.35 -0.81 -3.77
CA GLU A 34 -1.37 -1.71 -4.40
C GLU A 34 0.04 -1.30 -4.01
N CYS A 35 0.88 -2.29 -3.68
CA CYS A 35 2.30 -2.07 -3.44
C CYS A 35 3.15 -3.24 -3.90
N LEU A 36 4.40 -2.92 -4.24
CA LEU A 36 5.48 -3.87 -4.48
C LEU A 36 6.56 -3.58 -3.44
N GLY A 37 7.07 -4.64 -2.79
CA GLY A 37 8.07 -4.45 -1.77
C GLY A 37 8.65 -5.75 -1.23
N GLN A 38 9.57 -5.57 -0.30
CA GLN A 38 10.30 -6.65 0.34
C GLN A 38 9.54 -7.14 1.58
N ILE A 39 9.41 -8.45 1.77
CA ILE A 39 8.92 -9.00 3.05
C ILE A 39 10.02 -8.84 4.09
N VAL A 40 9.71 -8.14 5.19
CA VAL A 40 10.64 -7.91 6.32
C VAL A 40 10.30 -8.81 7.50
N SER A 41 9.02 -9.11 7.71
CA SER A 41 8.57 -10.05 8.74
C SER A 41 7.27 -10.71 8.31
N ASP A 42 7.08 -11.95 8.69
CA ASP A 42 5.80 -12.65 8.54
C ASP A 42 5.56 -13.53 9.78
N PRO A 43 4.75 -13.08 10.74
CA PRO A 43 4.45 -13.84 11.95
C PRO A 43 3.76 -15.18 11.69
N GLU A 44 3.08 -15.34 10.55
CA GLU A 44 2.37 -16.57 10.19
C GLU A 44 3.26 -17.57 9.43
N GLY A 45 4.46 -17.15 9.03
CA GLY A 45 5.45 -18.01 8.39
C GLY A 45 5.06 -18.53 7.00
N GLN A 46 4.13 -17.85 6.32
CA GLN A 46 3.68 -18.22 4.98
C GLN A 46 4.68 -17.78 3.90
N PHE A 47 5.42 -16.70 4.16
CA PHE A 47 6.36 -16.11 3.22
C PHE A 47 7.75 -15.92 3.83
N SER A 48 8.78 -16.23 3.04
CA SER A 48 10.16 -16.02 3.43
C SER A 48 10.53 -14.52 3.36
N PRO A 49 11.04 -13.93 4.45
CA PRO A 49 11.67 -12.61 4.39
C PRO A 49 12.88 -12.62 3.46
N GLY A 50 13.06 -11.57 2.67
CA GLY A 50 14.14 -11.55 1.68
C GLY A 50 13.87 -10.56 0.55
N PRO A 51 14.89 -10.22 -0.27
CA PRO A 51 14.78 -9.27 -1.36
C PRO A 51 13.72 -9.68 -2.39
N LEU A 52 13.27 -8.72 -3.20
CA LEU A 52 12.45 -9.04 -4.37
C LEU A 52 13.23 -9.98 -5.31
N PRO A 53 12.55 -10.92 -6.00
CA PRO A 53 13.17 -11.68 -7.07
C PRO A 53 13.76 -10.71 -8.10
N VAL A 54 15.00 -10.99 -8.53
CA VAL A 54 15.66 -10.27 -9.62
C VAL A 54 15.27 -10.84 -10.97
#